data_AF-A0A7E4ULV1-F1
#
_entry.id   AF-A0A7E4ULV1-F1
#
_cell.length_a   1.000
_cell.length_b   1.000
_cell.length_c   1.000
_cell.angle_alpha   90.00
_cell.angle_beta   90.00
_cell.angle_gamma   90.00
#
_symmetry.space_group_name_H-M   'P 1'
#
loop_
_entity.id
_entity.type
_entity.pdbx_description
1 polymer ?
#
loop_
_entity_poly.entity_id
_entity_poly.type
_entity_poly.pdbx_seq_one_letter_code
_entity_poly.pdbx_strand_id
1 'polypeptide(L)'
;MKVASWSRLVVLVVSAISSAVANLRRNIDDKFDFDYDIQVVQPLNNDCYSCASSAYLTVWNHLLIAKYYPPKNFTERCWEPDSEVGTIACTSACYTIVEEVYTHGVSGRAVMRGCVDKLLLFGLDVDIREAIISYAGECRLTDRQVLELVPLQPNNPVVLVCTCIGRMCNKDNAARMLSTAPRIMASSKLLVSFCSFIALLNAFVLT
;
A
#
# COMPACT_ATOMS: atom_id res chain seq x y z
N MET A 1 -37.60 15.80 -49.92
CA MET A 1 -37.58 14.45 -49.29
C MET A 1 -36.22 14.19 -48.64
N LYS A 2 -35.95 14.66 -47.41
CA LYS A 2 -34.68 14.37 -46.68
C LYS A 2 -34.85 14.31 -45.14
N VAL A 3 -36.08 14.28 -44.64
CA VAL A 3 -36.35 14.34 -43.18
C VAL A 3 -36.52 12.94 -42.56
N ALA A 4 -36.92 11.93 -43.35
CA ALA A 4 -37.18 10.57 -42.86
C ALA A 4 -35.90 9.74 -42.58
N SER A 5 -34.74 10.15 -43.09
CA SER A 5 -33.48 9.40 -42.97
C SER A 5 -32.77 9.65 -41.64
N TRP A 6 -32.92 10.84 -41.06
CA TRP A 6 -32.25 11.22 -39.82
C TRP A 6 -32.93 10.59 -38.59
N SER A 7 -34.26 10.51 -38.60
CA SER A 7 -35.04 9.90 -37.51
C SER A 7 -34.68 8.43 -37.31
N ARG A 8 -34.48 7.68 -38.39
CA ARG A 8 -34.08 6.26 -38.32
C ARG A 8 -32.65 6.08 -37.80
N LEU A 9 -31.74 6.96 -38.20
CA LEU A 9 -30.35 6.93 -37.73
C LEU A 9 -30.27 7.22 -36.22
N VAL A 10 -31.02 8.22 -35.74
CA VAL A 10 -31.08 8.56 -34.31
C VAL A 10 -31.66 7.40 -33.50
N VAL A 11 -32.74 6.77 -33.96
CA VAL A 11 -33.33 5.60 -33.26
C VAL A 11 -32.35 4.43 -33.17
N LEU A 12 -31.58 4.15 -34.22
CA LEU A 12 -30.57 3.09 -34.23
C LEU A 12 -29.40 3.38 -33.28
N VAL A 13 -28.95 4.64 -33.21
CA VAL A 13 -27.87 5.05 -32.30
C VAL A 13 -28.33 4.97 -30.85
N VAL A 14 -29.55 5.44 -30.54
CA VAL A 14 -30.11 5.38 -29.18
C VAL A 14 -30.31 3.93 -28.73
N SER A 15 -30.78 3.02 -29.60
CA SER A 15 -30.91 1.62 -29.23
C SER A 15 -29.57 0.94 -28.97
N ALA A 16 -28.55 1.24 -29.79
CA ALA A 16 -27.20 0.70 -29.61
C ALA A 16 -26.56 1.17 -28.29
N ILE A 17 -26.72 2.45 -27.94
CA ILE A 17 -26.25 3.00 -26.67
C ILE A 17 -26.99 2.36 -25.50
N SER A 18 -28.32 2.21 -25.58
CA SER A 18 -29.10 1.60 -24.51
C SER A 18 -28.71 0.14 -24.27
N SER A 19 -28.42 -0.62 -25.33
CA SER A 19 -27.90 -2.00 -25.21
C SER A 19 -26.49 -2.05 -24.64
N ALA A 20 -25.61 -1.12 -25.01
CA ALA A 20 -24.25 -1.05 -24.47
C ALA A 20 -24.25 -0.67 -22.98
N VAL A 21 -25.09 0.29 -22.57
CA VAL A 21 -25.27 0.70 -21.17
C VAL A 21 -25.88 -0.43 -20.33
N ALA A 22 -26.88 -1.15 -20.86
CA ALA A 22 -27.44 -2.31 -20.17
C ALA A 22 -26.42 -3.44 -20.00
N ASN A 23 -25.53 -3.64 -20.98
CA ASN A 23 -24.48 -4.66 -20.89
C ASN A 23 -23.37 -4.26 -19.90
N LEU A 24 -22.98 -2.98 -19.88
CA LEU A 24 -22.05 -2.44 -18.88
C LEU A 24 -22.63 -2.54 -17.46
N ARG A 25 -23.92 -2.26 -17.28
CA ARG A 25 -24.60 -2.37 -15.98
C ARG A 25 -24.61 -3.80 -15.45
N ARG A 26 -24.94 -4.79 -16.29
CA ARG A 26 -24.85 -6.21 -15.91
C ARG A 26 -23.43 -6.63 -15.51
N ASN A 27 -22.42 -6.11 -16.22
CA ASN A 27 -21.01 -6.42 -15.92
C ASN A 27 -20.52 -5.77 -14.61
N ILE A 28 -21.17 -4.70 -14.15
CA ILE A 28 -20.90 -4.05 -12.86
C ILE A 28 -21.65 -4.79 -11.74
N ASP A 29 -22.90 -5.17 -11.98
CA ASP A 29 -23.74 -5.85 -10.98
C ASP A 29 -23.22 -7.29 -10.67
N ASP A 30 -22.62 -7.99 -11.65
CA ASP A 30 -22.00 -9.32 -11.43
C ASP A 30 -20.68 -9.27 -10.62
N LYS A 31 -20.10 -8.08 -10.38
CA LYS A 31 -18.83 -7.94 -9.65
C LYS A 31 -19.01 -7.56 -8.18
N PHE A 32 -20.25 -7.41 -7.71
CA PHE A 32 -20.58 -7.07 -6.33
C PHE A 32 -21.40 -8.18 -5.66
N ASP A 33 -20.95 -9.42 -5.80
CA ASP A 33 -21.33 -10.49 -4.88
C ASP A 33 -20.17 -10.67 -3.89
N PHE A 34 -20.19 -9.85 -2.85
CA PHE A 34 -19.34 -10.08 -1.68
C PHE A 34 -20.03 -11.19 -0.88
N ASP A 35 -19.68 -12.42 -1.20
CA ASP A 35 -19.96 -13.60 -0.38
C ASP A 35 -19.36 -13.34 1.00
N TYR A 36 -20.19 -12.84 1.91
CA TYR A 36 -19.88 -12.73 3.32
C TYR A 36 -20.06 -14.11 3.93
N ASP A 37 -19.16 -15.02 3.56
CA ASP A 37 -19.03 -16.27 4.28
C ASP A 37 -18.37 -15.93 5.61
N ILE A 38 -19.18 -15.94 6.68
CA ILE A 38 -18.72 -15.85 8.07
C ILE A 38 -17.92 -17.13 8.34
N GLN A 39 -16.69 -17.16 7.86
CA GLN A 39 -15.70 -18.04 8.44
C GLN A 39 -15.41 -17.49 9.82
N VAL A 40 -15.93 -18.20 10.82
CA VAL A 40 -15.44 -18.17 12.20
C VAL A 40 -13.92 -18.16 12.12
N VAL A 41 -13.30 -16.99 12.35
CA VAL A 41 -11.85 -16.83 12.37
C VAL A 41 -11.33 -17.75 13.46
N GLN A 42 -10.86 -18.94 13.09
CA GLN A 42 -10.01 -19.73 13.96
C GLN A 42 -8.89 -18.81 14.42
N PRO A 43 -8.53 -18.75 15.71
CA PRO A 43 -7.44 -17.90 16.16
C PRO A 43 -6.21 -18.34 15.39
N LEU A 44 -5.86 -17.57 14.37
CA LEU A 44 -4.74 -17.86 13.51
C LEU A 44 -3.53 -17.69 14.41
N ASN A 45 -2.92 -18.80 14.81
CA ASN A 45 -1.78 -18.79 15.72
C ASN A 45 -0.56 -18.26 14.96
N ASN A 46 -0.58 -16.97 14.66
CA ASN A 46 0.41 -16.25 13.91
C ASN A 46 1.48 -15.76 14.88
N ASP A 47 2.61 -16.44 14.93
CA ASP A 47 3.79 -15.86 15.56
C ASP A 47 4.54 -15.06 14.48
N CYS A 48 4.73 -13.77 14.65
CA CYS A 48 5.53 -12.96 13.71
C CYS A 48 6.87 -12.58 14.33
N TYR A 49 7.90 -12.39 13.49
CA TYR A 49 9.11 -11.70 13.94
C TYR A 49 8.75 -10.27 14.37
N SER A 50 9.30 -9.85 15.51
CA SER A 50 9.09 -8.52 16.08
C SER A 50 10.43 -7.87 16.37
N CYS A 51 10.85 -6.98 15.47
CA CYS A 51 12.14 -6.31 15.57
C CYS A 51 12.13 -4.97 14.86
N ALA A 52 13.13 -4.16 15.12
CA ALA A 52 13.42 -2.96 14.35
C ALA A 52 14.94 -2.77 14.18
N SER A 53 15.38 -2.15 13.09
CA SER A 53 16.79 -1.73 12.94
C SER A 53 17.20 -0.76 14.05
N SER A 54 18.50 -0.66 14.31
CA SER A 54 19.07 0.24 15.33
C SER A 54 18.79 1.72 15.02
N ALA A 55 18.50 2.06 13.76
CA ALA A 55 18.03 3.38 13.37
C ALA A 55 16.81 3.83 14.20
N TYR A 56 15.85 2.95 14.46
CA TYR A 56 14.67 3.27 15.29
C TYR A 56 15.04 3.49 16.76
N LEU A 57 16.03 2.78 17.28
CA LEU A 57 16.44 2.87 18.69
C LEU A 57 16.89 4.29 19.05
N THR A 58 17.60 4.97 18.14
CA THR A 58 18.15 6.31 18.38
C THR A 58 17.10 7.36 18.70
N VAL A 59 15.90 7.22 18.16
CA VAL A 59 14.77 8.15 18.36
C VAL A 59 13.65 7.55 19.18
N TRP A 60 13.76 6.28 19.59
CA TRP A 60 12.67 5.51 20.19
C TRP A 60 12.06 6.20 21.40
N ASN A 61 12.90 6.49 22.40
CA ASN A 61 12.45 7.03 23.69
C ASN A 61 11.88 8.44 23.60
N HIS A 62 12.23 9.21 22.57
CA HIS A 62 11.84 10.61 22.45
C HIS A 62 10.68 10.84 21.48
N LEU A 63 10.58 10.04 20.41
CA LEU A 63 9.62 10.28 19.33
C LEU A 63 8.62 9.12 19.15
N LEU A 64 9.06 7.88 19.33
CA LEU A 64 8.28 6.71 18.87
C LEU A 64 7.55 5.98 19.99
N ILE A 65 8.07 6.02 21.23
CA ILE A 65 7.56 5.23 22.36
C ILE A 65 6.10 5.50 22.71
N ALA A 66 5.59 6.71 22.42
CA ALA A 66 4.20 7.08 22.69
C ALA A 66 3.22 6.68 21.57
N LYS A 67 3.73 6.15 20.44
CA LYS A 67 2.94 5.87 19.22
C LYS A 67 3.02 4.40 18.81
N TYR A 68 4.20 3.81 18.85
CA TYR A 68 4.45 2.47 18.34
C TYR A 68 4.39 1.41 19.43
N TYR A 69 3.90 0.23 19.06
CA TYR A 69 4.07 -0.94 19.92
C TYR A 69 5.55 -1.36 19.93
N PRO A 70 6.15 -1.64 21.10
CA PRO A 70 7.58 -1.90 21.20
C PRO A 70 7.98 -3.21 20.50
N PRO A 71 8.99 -3.17 19.60
CA PRO A 71 9.62 -4.38 19.07
C PRO A 71 10.24 -5.21 20.18
N LYS A 72 10.34 -6.53 19.99
CA LYS A 72 11.07 -7.39 20.94
C LYS A 72 12.55 -7.07 20.99
N ASN A 73 13.15 -6.74 19.85
CA ASN A 73 14.57 -6.41 19.75
C ASN A 73 14.83 -5.25 18.78
N PHE A 74 15.81 -4.41 19.11
CA PHE A 74 16.44 -3.49 18.17
C PHE A 74 17.75 -4.10 17.68
N THR A 75 17.83 -4.48 16.40
CA THR A 75 18.96 -5.20 15.82
C THR A 75 18.99 -5.08 14.30
N GLU A 76 20.19 -5.01 13.71
CA GLU A 76 20.35 -5.06 12.24
C GLU A 76 20.01 -6.44 11.65
N ARG A 77 19.99 -7.50 12.48
CA ARG A 77 19.45 -8.80 12.07
C ARG A 77 17.98 -8.71 11.65
N CYS A 78 17.26 -7.63 11.99
CA CYS A 78 15.90 -7.43 11.54
C CYS A 78 15.77 -7.33 10.00
N TRP A 79 16.86 -7.02 9.30
CA TRP A 79 16.91 -7.04 7.83
C TRP A 79 16.67 -8.43 7.25
N GLU A 80 17.24 -9.45 7.90
CA GLU A 80 17.13 -10.86 7.57
C GLU A 80 17.06 -11.67 8.88
N PRO A 81 15.86 -11.76 9.48
CA PRO A 81 15.71 -12.31 10.82
C PRO A 81 16.04 -13.81 10.87
N ASP A 82 16.77 -14.19 11.92
CA ASP A 82 17.14 -15.56 12.25
C ASP A 82 16.44 -16.00 13.55
N SER A 83 16.85 -17.13 14.14
CA SER A 83 16.26 -17.64 15.38
C SER A 83 16.56 -16.79 16.62
N GLU A 84 17.50 -15.85 16.57
CA GLU A 84 17.82 -14.95 17.69
C GLU A 84 16.86 -13.75 17.75
N VAL A 85 16.17 -13.45 16.64
CA VAL A 85 15.19 -12.37 16.59
C VAL A 85 13.90 -12.79 17.29
N GLY A 86 13.48 -12.00 18.28
CA GLY A 86 12.28 -12.26 19.05
C GLY A 86 11.01 -12.31 18.21
N THR A 87 10.08 -13.16 18.63
CA THR A 87 8.76 -13.32 18.02
C THR A 87 7.65 -12.87 18.96
N ILE A 88 6.46 -12.63 18.41
CA ILE A 88 5.27 -12.24 19.15
C ILE A 88 4.04 -12.93 18.56
N ALA A 89 3.12 -13.36 19.42
CA ALA A 89 1.83 -13.87 19.01
C ALA A 89 0.92 -12.74 18.51
N CYS A 90 0.29 -12.94 17.36
CA CYS A 90 -0.51 -11.98 16.63
C CYS A 90 -1.94 -12.49 16.48
N THR A 91 -2.89 -11.55 16.50
CA THR A 91 -4.29 -11.84 16.13
C THR A 91 -4.58 -11.48 14.68
N SER A 92 -3.63 -10.82 14.01
CA SER A 92 -3.69 -10.36 12.63
C SER A 92 -2.52 -10.88 11.79
N ALA A 93 -2.37 -10.36 10.57
CA ALA A 93 -1.23 -10.61 9.70
C ALA A 93 0.09 -10.07 10.26
N CYS A 94 1.21 -10.62 9.79
CA CYS A 94 2.53 -10.04 10.00
C CYS A 94 2.76 -8.87 9.04
N TYR A 95 3.55 -7.88 9.46
CA TYR A 95 4.07 -6.84 8.58
C TYR A 95 5.60 -6.84 8.52
N THR A 96 6.12 -6.25 7.44
CA THR A 96 7.48 -5.72 7.31
C THR A 96 7.41 -4.34 6.70
N ILE A 97 7.90 -3.33 7.41
CA ILE A 97 8.01 -1.94 6.94
C ILE A 97 9.47 -1.68 6.63
N VAL A 98 9.76 -1.15 5.45
CA VAL A 98 11.09 -0.68 5.06
C VAL A 98 10.99 0.81 4.71
N GLU A 99 11.84 1.61 5.35
CA GLU A 99 11.94 3.05 5.07
C GLU A 99 13.38 3.46 4.75
N GLU A 100 13.54 4.46 3.89
CA GLU A 100 14.85 5.04 3.61
C GLU A 100 15.27 5.99 4.74
N VAL A 101 16.54 5.91 5.13
CA VAL A 101 17.15 6.76 6.16
C VAL A 101 18.47 7.30 5.62
N TYR A 102 18.77 8.57 5.87
CA TYR A 102 20.04 9.20 5.56
C TYR A 102 20.89 9.34 6.81
N THR A 103 22.00 8.62 6.89
CA THR A 103 22.91 8.68 8.02
C THR A 103 24.25 9.19 7.54
N HIS A 104 24.70 10.35 8.05
CA HIS A 104 25.99 10.97 7.69
C HIS A 104 26.24 11.12 6.17
N GLY A 105 25.20 11.49 5.41
CA GLY A 105 25.31 11.68 3.95
C GLY A 105 25.27 10.40 3.12
N VAL A 106 25.08 9.23 3.75
CA VAL A 106 24.89 7.94 3.05
C VAL A 106 23.43 7.52 3.19
N SER A 107 22.80 7.15 2.07
CA SER A 107 21.46 6.55 2.07
C SER A 107 21.55 5.11 2.60
N GLY A 108 20.91 4.87 3.73
CA GLY A 108 20.65 3.56 4.31
C GLY A 108 19.15 3.22 4.27
N ARG A 109 18.80 2.08 4.87
CA ARG A 109 17.42 1.66 5.07
C ARG A 109 17.22 1.16 6.48
N ALA A 110 16.05 1.45 7.04
CA ALA A 110 15.61 0.94 8.32
C ALA A 110 14.44 -0.04 8.06
N VAL A 111 14.38 -1.11 8.84
CA VAL A 111 13.31 -2.11 8.77
C VAL A 111 12.64 -2.26 10.12
N MET A 112 11.33 -2.46 10.11
CA MET A 112 10.53 -2.81 11.28
C MET A 112 9.61 -3.97 10.95
N ARG A 113 9.46 -4.93 11.87
CA ARG A 113 8.64 -6.13 11.72
C ARG A 113 7.75 -6.32 12.95
N GLY A 114 6.54 -6.84 12.75
CA GLY A 114 5.60 -7.13 13.83
C GLY A 114 4.25 -7.63 13.33
N CYS A 115 3.22 -7.48 14.16
CA CYS A 115 1.82 -7.78 13.81
C CYS A 115 1.09 -6.50 13.41
N VAL A 116 0.18 -6.54 12.45
CA VAL A 116 -0.61 -5.35 12.05
C VAL A 116 -1.44 -4.81 13.23
N ASP A 117 -2.04 -5.70 14.03
CA ASP A 117 -2.78 -5.38 15.27
C ASP A 117 -1.90 -4.82 16.39
N LYS A 118 -0.58 -4.89 16.24
CA LYS A 118 0.43 -4.38 17.17
C LYS A 118 1.43 -3.49 16.44
N LEU A 119 0.97 -2.67 15.49
CA LEU A 119 1.80 -1.64 14.87
C LEU A 119 1.85 -0.39 15.75
N LEU A 120 0.68 0.16 16.09
CA LEU A 120 0.52 1.34 16.93
C LEU A 120 -0.08 0.96 18.29
N LEU A 121 0.27 1.69 19.35
CA LEU A 121 -0.26 1.47 20.70
C LEU A 121 -1.78 1.61 20.78
N PHE A 122 -2.33 2.54 20.01
CA PHE A 122 -3.77 2.80 19.94
C PHE A 122 -4.47 2.07 18.79
N GLY A 123 -3.75 1.16 18.13
CA GLY A 123 -4.23 0.48 16.94
C GLY A 123 -4.22 1.36 15.69
N LEU A 124 -4.43 0.72 14.55
CA LEU A 124 -4.79 1.38 13.30
C LEU A 124 -6.31 1.49 13.22
N ASP A 125 -6.78 2.49 12.46
CA ASP A 125 -8.16 2.53 11.99
C ASP A 125 -8.56 1.19 11.34
N VAL A 126 -9.81 0.77 11.56
CA VAL A 126 -10.30 -0.54 11.10
C VAL A 126 -10.20 -0.68 9.58
N ASP A 127 -10.59 0.33 8.82
CA ASP A 127 -10.61 0.27 7.36
C ASP A 127 -9.19 0.20 6.82
N ILE A 128 -8.27 0.97 7.41
CA ILE A 128 -6.85 0.95 7.07
C ILE A 128 -6.23 -0.41 7.39
N ARG A 129 -6.53 -0.96 8.56
CA ARG A 129 -6.05 -2.27 8.98
C ARG A 129 -6.51 -3.37 8.03
N GLU A 130 -7.81 -3.43 7.73
CA GLU A 130 -8.36 -4.44 6.82
C GLU A 130 -7.82 -4.26 5.40
N ALA A 131 -7.67 -3.02 4.92
CA ALA A 131 -7.05 -2.74 3.63
C ALA A 131 -5.62 -3.28 3.54
N ILE A 132 -4.78 -3.05 4.56
CA ILE A 132 -3.39 -3.54 4.62
C ILE A 132 -3.33 -5.07 4.64
N ILE A 133 -4.25 -5.72 5.36
CA ILE A 133 -4.32 -7.18 5.47
C ILE A 133 -4.84 -7.80 4.16
N SER A 134 -5.77 -7.14 3.46
CA SER A 134 -6.33 -7.63 2.19
C SER A 134 -5.29 -7.84 1.08
N TYR A 135 -4.16 -7.12 1.17
CA TYR A 135 -3.02 -7.27 0.25
C TYR A 135 -1.93 -8.22 0.78
N ALA A 136 -2.26 -9.11 1.71
CA ALA A 136 -1.31 -10.11 2.22
C ALA A 136 -0.68 -10.92 1.07
N GLY A 137 0.65 -11.00 1.08
CA GLY A 137 1.45 -11.62 0.02
C GLY A 137 2.10 -10.60 -0.93
N GLU A 138 1.71 -9.33 -0.87
CA GLU A 138 2.27 -8.26 -1.70
C GLU A 138 2.95 -7.17 -0.86
N CYS A 139 3.87 -6.44 -1.51
CA CYS A 139 4.53 -5.27 -0.95
C CYS A 139 4.05 -4.01 -1.66
N ARG A 140 3.64 -2.99 -0.91
CA ARG A 140 3.11 -1.73 -1.45
C ARG A 140 3.84 -0.53 -0.88
N LEU A 141 4.07 0.45 -1.73
CA LEU A 141 4.49 1.77 -1.29
C LEU A 141 3.27 2.51 -0.76
N THR A 142 3.33 2.91 0.50
CA THR A 142 2.21 3.50 1.24
C THR A 142 2.61 4.85 1.78
N ASP A 143 1.72 5.83 1.65
CA ASP A 143 1.89 7.13 2.30
C ASP A 143 1.91 6.95 3.82
N ARG A 144 2.93 7.53 4.45
CA ARG A 144 3.18 7.42 5.88
C ARG A 144 2.01 7.97 6.70
N GLN A 145 1.31 8.99 6.21
CA GLN A 145 0.18 9.63 6.90
C GLN A 145 -1.04 8.70 6.98
N VAL A 146 -1.27 7.87 5.96
CA VAL A 146 -2.37 6.89 5.93
C VAL A 146 -2.23 5.88 7.08
N LEU A 147 -1.00 5.55 7.44
CA LEU A 147 -0.65 4.62 8.51
C LEU A 147 -0.40 5.32 9.85
N GLU A 148 -0.57 6.64 9.91
CA GLU A 148 -0.26 7.49 11.06
C GLU A 148 1.17 7.28 11.63
N LEU A 149 2.11 6.92 10.77
CA LEU A 149 3.48 6.60 11.18
C LEU A 149 4.29 7.89 11.41
N VAL A 150 5.09 7.89 12.47
CA VAL A 150 6.07 8.95 12.72
C VAL A 150 7.33 8.66 11.89
N PRO A 151 7.80 9.60 11.04
CA PRO A 151 9.00 9.38 10.24
C PRO A 151 10.27 9.45 11.09
N LEU A 152 11.27 8.63 10.74
CA LEU A 152 12.61 8.74 11.32
C LEU A 152 13.34 10.01 10.88
N GLN A 153 12.96 10.57 9.72
CA GLN A 153 13.63 11.73 9.10
C GLN A 153 12.65 12.64 8.37
N PRO A 154 12.95 13.95 8.27
CA PRO A 154 12.15 14.88 7.48
C PRO A 154 12.18 14.50 5.99
N ASN A 155 11.13 14.83 5.25
CA ASN A 155 10.99 14.58 3.80
C ASN A 155 11.03 13.10 3.37
N ASN A 156 10.61 12.20 4.26
CA ASN A 156 10.30 10.82 3.91
C ASN A 156 8.76 10.65 3.98
N PRO A 157 8.01 10.78 2.86
CA PRO A 157 6.55 10.69 2.87
C PRO A 157 6.02 9.26 2.67
N VAL A 158 6.84 8.33 2.18
CA VAL A 158 6.39 7.00 1.74
C VAL A 158 7.23 5.91 2.40
N VAL A 159 6.60 4.79 2.74
CA VAL A 159 7.26 3.58 3.22
C VAL A 159 6.86 2.37 2.39
N LEU A 160 7.74 1.38 2.27
CA LEU A 160 7.36 0.08 1.73
C LEU A 160 6.76 -0.75 2.85
N VAL A 161 5.54 -1.26 2.65
CA VAL A 161 4.86 -2.16 3.59
C VAL A 161 4.56 -3.47 2.87
N CYS A 162 5.02 -4.57 3.45
CA CYS A 162 4.67 -5.92 3.03
C CYS A 162 3.88 -6.59 4.14
N THR A 163 2.84 -7.32 3.79
CA THR A 163 2.06 -8.13 4.74
C THR A 163 2.03 -9.59 4.35
N CYS A 164 1.90 -10.48 5.33
CA CYS A 164 1.76 -11.90 5.09
C CYS A 164 1.01 -12.57 6.24
N ILE A 165 0.44 -13.74 5.96
CA ILE A 165 -0.36 -14.51 6.91
C ILE A 165 0.35 -15.84 7.18
N GLY A 166 0.40 -16.24 8.45
CA GLY A 166 0.99 -17.50 8.89
C GLY A 166 2.20 -17.31 9.79
N ARG A 167 2.68 -18.43 10.34
CA ARG A 167 3.74 -18.45 11.35
C ARG A 167 5.09 -18.04 10.76
N MET A 168 5.66 -16.97 11.30
CA MET A 168 6.96 -16.39 10.93
C MET A 168 7.08 -16.14 9.44
N CYS A 169 5.96 -15.80 8.77
CA CYS A 169 5.95 -15.56 7.34
C CYS A 169 6.77 -14.31 6.97
N ASN A 170 6.89 -13.34 7.88
CA ASN A 170 7.67 -12.12 7.70
C ASN A 170 9.18 -12.34 7.93
N LYS A 171 9.71 -13.49 7.52
CA LYS A 171 11.14 -13.83 7.64
C LYS A 171 11.98 -13.40 6.44
N ASP A 172 11.33 -13.12 5.31
CA ASP A 172 12.03 -12.88 4.06
C ASP A 172 12.93 -11.65 4.17
N ASN A 173 14.09 -11.73 3.49
CA ASN A 173 15.08 -10.68 3.47
C ASN A 173 14.49 -9.39 2.85
N ALA A 174 14.64 -8.27 3.55
CA ALA A 174 14.10 -6.98 3.11
C ALA A 174 14.65 -6.51 1.75
N ALA A 175 15.85 -6.93 1.34
CA ALA A 175 16.40 -6.67 0.02
C ALA A 175 15.56 -7.33 -1.10
N ARG A 176 15.08 -8.57 -0.87
CA ARG A 176 14.19 -9.26 -1.82
C ARG A 176 12.85 -8.55 -1.91
N MET A 177 12.30 -8.13 -0.77
CA MET A 177 11.05 -7.35 -0.73
C MET A 177 11.16 -6.06 -1.56
N LEU A 178 12.24 -5.31 -1.40
CA LEU A 178 12.51 -4.09 -2.19
C LEU A 178 12.65 -4.36 -3.69
N SER A 179 13.22 -5.51 -4.08
CA SER A 179 13.35 -5.87 -5.49
C SER A 179 12.02 -6.18 -6.17
N THR A 180 11.05 -6.64 -5.38
CA THR A 180 9.71 -7.04 -5.84
C THR A 180 8.70 -5.89 -5.72
N ALA A 181 9.06 -4.83 -4.99
CA ALA A 181 8.22 -3.67 -4.79
C ALA A 181 7.92 -2.96 -6.12
N PRO A 182 6.68 -2.47 -6.31
CA PRO A 182 6.35 -1.65 -7.46
C PRO A 182 7.22 -0.39 -7.43
N ARG A 183 8.07 -0.23 -8.46
CA ARG A 183 8.86 0.99 -8.60
C ARG A 183 7.91 2.13 -8.98
N ILE A 184 7.90 3.21 -8.21
CA ILE A 184 7.28 4.46 -8.67
C ILE A 184 8.11 4.91 -9.87
N MET A 185 7.63 4.62 -11.07
CA MET A 185 8.11 5.30 -12.26
C MET A 185 7.71 6.76 -12.10
N ALA A 186 8.65 7.59 -11.64
CA ALA A 186 8.57 9.03 -11.82
C ALA A 186 8.63 9.30 -13.33
N SER A 187 7.48 9.16 -13.99
CA SER A 187 7.31 9.46 -15.41
C SER A 187 7.29 10.97 -15.58
N SER A 188 8.48 11.57 -15.54
CA SER A 188 8.74 12.97 -15.90
C SER A 188 8.46 13.28 -17.38
N LYS A 189 8.11 12.28 -18.21
CA LYS A 189 7.87 12.44 -19.64
C LYS A 189 6.41 12.77 -20.03
N LEU A 190 5.43 12.46 -19.18
CA LEU A 190 4.00 12.69 -19.51
C LEU A 190 3.55 14.14 -19.28
N LEU A 191 4.13 14.84 -18.30
CA LEU A 191 3.81 16.25 -18.02
C LEU A 191 4.32 17.20 -19.11
N VAL A 192 5.47 16.91 -19.73
CA VAL A 192 6.01 17.74 -20.84
C VAL A 192 5.13 17.63 -22.09
N SER A 193 4.52 16.46 -22.31
CA SER A 193 3.61 16.25 -23.44
C SER A 193 2.29 17.02 -23.29
N PHE A 194 1.72 17.06 -22.08
CA PHE A 194 0.47 17.79 -21.83
C PHE A 194 0.64 19.31 -21.92
N CYS A 195 1.72 19.87 -21.38
CA CYS A 195 1.99 21.30 -21.48
C CYS A 195 2.20 21.75 -22.94
N SER A 196 2.85 20.91 -23.75
CA SER A 196 3.07 21.20 -25.18
C SER A 196 1.77 21.17 -25.98
N PHE A 197 0.84 20.27 -25.66
CA PHE A 197 -0.47 20.18 -26.32
C PHE A 197 -1.38 21.37 -25.97
N ILE A 198 -1.38 21.81 -24.70
CA ILE A 198 -2.14 22.98 -24.26
C ILE A 198 -1.58 24.27 -24.90
N ALA A 199 -0.26 24.39 -25.04
CA ALA A 199 0.36 25.53 -25.72
C ALA A 199 -0.01 25.59 -27.22
N LEU A 200 -0.08 24.45 -27.91
CA LEU A 200 -0.49 24.37 -29.31
C LEU A 200 -1.98 24.65 -29.51
N LEU A 201 -2.85 24.18 -28.61
CA LEU A 201 -4.29 24.49 -28.64
C LEU A 201 -4.56 25.98 -28.44
N ASN A 202 -3.84 26.63 -27.52
CA ASN A 202 -3.98 28.08 -27.32
C ASN A 202 -3.50 28.88 -28.53
N ALA A 203 -2.47 28.43 -29.25
CA ALA A 203 -2.00 29.08 -30.47
C ALA A 203 -2.99 28.96 -31.64
N PHE A 204 -3.76 27.88 -31.72
CA PHE A 204 -4.71 27.62 -32.82
C PHE A 204 -6.05 28.35 -32.67
N VAL A 205 -6.45 28.69 -31.43
CA VAL A 205 -7.69 29.42 -31.12
C VAL A 205 -7.55 30.93 -31.34
N LEU A 206 -6.32 31.44 -31.46
CA LEU A 206 -5.98 32.87 -31.60
C LEU A 206 -5.70 33.30 -33.07
N THR A 207 -5.93 32.43 -34.05
CA THR A 207 -5.89 32.71 -35.50
C THR A 207 -7.23 32.41 -36.14
#